data_AF-T2M4K6-F1
#
_entry.id   AF-T2M4K6-F1
#
_cell.length_a   1.000
_cell.length_b   1.000
_cell.length_c   1.000
_cell.angle_alpha   90.00
_cell.angle_beta   90.00
_cell.angle_gamma   90.00
#
_symmetry.space_group_name_H-M   'P 1'
#
loop_
_entity.id
_entity.type
_entity.pdbx_description
1 polymer ?
#
loop_
_entity_poly.entity_id
_entity_poly.type
_entity_poly.pdbx_seq_one_letter_code
_entity_poly.pdbx_strand_id
1 'polypeptide(L)'
;MGNYREIDSPVQMRLYTLTKYQFVLVFVGFLVAFLMMFLIGILGPSAIVNNIKTAKDLGVPPKNLLTGPFVLNSGMLTHFNQELWLFCQFQLTGFPSNSKYKFERKFNISTQLMGITKDTSYKSVTHTFQNVTNLLTCDVNSCNSIVLYHLGTLDYSSYSGKIFFYGLHLPRSIKVRNVIFSFRYFEDQFTQMQIWFRFAFLVLSFTVTCLYMHSLRRFPVHDWCIEQKWLSALLPLLLLYNDPLFPLNFLVSSWVPSCFDITFQASFLAAILMFWLCAFHGIGQSERHLIPFYLPKFIMIGIIWVTLCTLLGWQRYNELLDPLFKVDVKHF
;
A
#
# COMPACT_ATOMS: atom_id res chain seq x y z
N MET A 1 51.05 -31.60 -28.76
CA MET A 1 49.64 -31.17 -28.77
C MET A 1 49.05 -31.38 -27.38
N GLY A 2 49.38 -30.49 -26.44
CA GLY A 2 48.76 -30.45 -25.12
C GLY A 2 47.74 -29.33 -25.14
N ASN A 3 46.49 -29.66 -25.49
CA ASN A 3 45.39 -28.71 -25.49
C ASN A 3 44.93 -28.54 -24.04
N TYR A 4 45.62 -27.69 -23.28
CA TYR A 4 45.07 -27.14 -22.05
C TYR A 4 43.86 -26.31 -22.47
N ARG A 5 42.67 -26.88 -22.34
CA ARG A 5 41.45 -26.09 -22.24
C ARG A 5 41.66 -25.19 -21.02
N GLU A 6 41.92 -23.91 -21.26
CA GLU A 6 41.63 -22.89 -20.27
C GLU A 6 40.19 -23.15 -19.84
N ILE A 7 40.02 -23.59 -18.60
CA ILE A 7 38.71 -23.58 -17.96
C ILE A 7 38.45 -22.09 -17.80
N ASP A 8 37.77 -21.50 -18.79
CA ASP A 8 37.47 -20.08 -18.87
C ASP A 8 36.86 -19.65 -17.54
N SER A 9 37.68 -19.04 -16.69
CA SER A 9 37.24 -18.55 -15.40
C SER A 9 36.23 -17.43 -15.69
N PRO A 10 35.04 -17.46 -15.08
CA PRO A 10 34.02 -16.47 -15.36
C PRO A 10 34.53 -15.08 -15.00
N VAL A 11 34.00 -14.05 -15.66
CA VAL A 11 34.48 -12.67 -15.56
C VAL A 11 34.58 -12.25 -14.09
N GLN A 12 35.81 -11.96 -13.64
CA GLN A 12 36.07 -11.58 -12.25
C GLN A 12 35.27 -10.34 -11.85
N MET A 13 34.50 -10.45 -10.77
CA MET A 13 33.76 -9.32 -10.22
C MET A 13 34.71 -8.32 -9.57
N ARG A 14 34.38 -7.03 -9.67
CA ARG A 14 35.14 -5.97 -9.02
C ARG A 14 35.28 -6.17 -7.51
N LEU A 15 34.31 -6.82 -6.86
CA LEU A 15 34.35 -7.14 -5.44
C LEU A 15 35.64 -7.90 -5.04
N TYR A 16 36.13 -8.80 -5.89
CA TYR A 16 37.35 -9.57 -5.64
C TYR A 16 38.64 -8.75 -5.83
N THR A 17 38.55 -7.62 -6.52
CA THR A 17 39.68 -6.72 -6.79
C THR A 17 39.75 -5.54 -5.82
N LEU A 18 38.75 -5.35 -4.96
CA LEU A 18 38.71 -4.24 -4.01
C LEU A 18 39.73 -4.47 -2.89
N THR A 19 40.48 -3.41 -2.58
CA THR A 19 41.30 -3.39 -1.36
C THR A 19 40.42 -3.33 -0.11
N LYS A 20 40.94 -3.75 1.04
CA LYS A 20 40.22 -3.68 2.34
C LYS A 20 39.69 -2.27 2.62
N TYR A 21 40.50 -1.23 2.33
CA TYR A 21 40.08 0.17 2.50
C TYR A 21 38.93 0.56 1.59
N GLN A 22 38.98 0.18 0.31
CA GLN A 22 37.88 0.47 -0.63
C GLN A 22 36.60 -0.26 -0.22
N PHE A 23 36.70 -1.52 0.23
CA PHE A 23 35.56 -2.28 0.72
C PHE A 23 34.91 -1.60 1.94
N VAL A 24 35.71 -1.21 2.94
CA VAL A 24 35.23 -0.47 4.11
C VAL A 24 34.59 0.86 3.70
N LEU A 25 35.17 1.59 2.76
CA LEU A 25 34.63 2.86 2.28
C LEU A 25 33.26 2.69 1.61
N VAL A 26 33.09 1.67 0.76
CA VAL A 26 31.78 1.34 0.14
C VAL A 26 30.76 0.99 1.21
N PHE A 27 31.14 0.21 2.22
CA PHE A 27 30.26 -0.17 3.32
C PHE A 27 29.83 1.02 4.19
N VAL A 28 30.77 1.91 4.54
CA VAL A 28 30.47 3.15 5.26
C VAL A 28 29.56 4.06 4.43
N GLY A 29 29.82 4.21 3.13
CA GLY A 29 28.97 4.98 2.22
C GLY A 29 27.54 4.45 2.17
N PHE A 30 27.38 3.12 2.10
CA PHE A 30 26.07 2.48 2.18
C PHE A 30 25.36 2.76 3.51
N LEU A 31 26.04 2.63 4.65
CA LEU A 31 25.47 2.90 5.96
C LEU A 31 25.04 4.36 6.11
N VAL A 32 25.85 5.31 5.64
CA VAL A 32 25.51 6.74 5.66
C VAL A 32 24.28 7.01 4.80
N ALA A 33 24.22 6.47 3.58
CA ALA A 33 23.06 6.62 2.70
C ALA A 33 21.79 6.00 3.32
N PHE A 34 21.91 4.82 3.93
CA PHE A 34 20.80 4.16 4.62
C PHE A 34 20.29 4.99 5.81
N LEU A 35 21.20 5.50 6.66
CA LEU A 35 20.84 6.35 7.79
C LEU A 35 20.20 7.66 7.35
N MET A 36 20.70 8.28 6.28
CA MET A 36 20.09 9.48 5.69
C MET A 36 18.66 9.21 5.23
N MET A 37 18.43 8.11 4.50
CA MET A 37 17.09 7.72 4.05
C MET A 37 16.14 7.45 5.23
N PHE A 38 16.64 6.79 6.27
CA PHE A 38 15.88 6.52 7.49
C PHE A 38 15.49 7.81 8.23
N LEU A 39 16.44 8.74 8.40
CA LEU A 39 16.19 10.04 9.04
C LEU A 39 15.17 10.87 8.26
N ILE A 40 15.27 10.87 6.92
CA ILE A 40 14.29 11.57 6.07
C ILE A 40 12.89 10.95 6.24
N GLY A 41 12.77 9.63 6.39
CA GLY A 41 11.49 8.97 6.66
C GLY A 41 10.87 9.37 8.00
N ILE A 42 11.68 9.60 9.05
CA ILE A 42 11.20 10.04 10.37
C ILE A 42 10.83 11.52 10.37
N LEU A 43 11.64 12.37 9.74
CA LEU A 43 11.46 13.81 9.69
C LEU A 43 10.45 14.27 8.62
N GLY A 44 9.99 13.34 7.77
CA GLY A 44 9.01 13.59 6.73
C GLY A 44 7.64 13.99 7.29
N PRO A 45 6.76 14.51 6.42
CA PRO A 45 5.38 14.80 6.77
C PRO A 45 4.63 13.52 7.16
N SER A 46 3.59 13.66 7.97
CA SER A 46 2.73 12.54 8.36
C SER A 46 2.05 11.92 7.14
N ALA A 47 2.05 10.59 7.04
CA ALA A 47 1.42 9.91 5.92
C ALA A 47 -0.10 10.10 5.86
N ILE A 48 -0.79 10.05 7.01
CA ILE A 48 -2.25 10.08 7.10
C ILE A 48 -2.70 11.23 7.98
N VAL A 49 -3.67 11.99 7.49
CA VAL A 49 -4.37 13.04 8.24
C VAL A 49 -5.68 12.50 8.76
N ASN A 50 -5.97 12.78 10.04
CA ASN A 50 -7.23 12.40 10.68
C ASN A 50 -8.06 13.65 10.99
N ASN A 51 -9.09 13.91 10.20
CA ASN A 51 -10.05 14.98 10.47
C ASN A 51 -11.24 14.42 11.25
N ILE A 52 -11.32 14.76 12.54
CA ILE A 52 -12.32 14.25 13.46
C ILE A 52 -13.47 15.26 13.60
N LYS A 53 -14.69 14.79 13.39
CA LYS A 53 -15.93 15.56 13.59
C LYS A 53 -16.85 14.83 14.53
N THR A 54 -17.31 15.54 15.54
CA THR A 54 -18.19 14.97 16.56
C THR A 54 -19.64 15.33 16.26
N ALA A 55 -20.61 14.48 16.60
CA ALA A 55 -22.02 14.79 16.41
C ALA A 55 -22.46 16.11 17.07
N LYS A 56 -21.82 16.48 18.20
CA LYS A 56 -22.01 17.79 18.85
C LYS A 56 -21.53 18.96 18.00
N ASP A 57 -20.39 18.82 17.34
CA ASP A 57 -19.81 19.85 16.46
C ASP A 57 -20.68 20.09 15.22
N LEU A 58 -21.45 19.06 14.83
CA LEU A 58 -22.44 19.12 13.75
C LEU A 58 -23.79 19.70 14.19
N GLY A 59 -23.96 20.08 15.47
CA GLY A 59 -25.20 20.61 16.01
C GLY A 59 -26.34 19.58 16.12
N VAL A 60 -26.02 18.28 16.12
CA VAL A 60 -27.05 17.22 16.19
C VAL A 60 -27.61 17.14 17.61
N PRO A 61 -28.94 17.25 17.80
CA PRO A 61 -29.53 17.19 19.14
C PRO A 61 -29.36 15.79 19.75
N PRO A 62 -29.25 15.67 21.10
CA PRO A 62 -28.99 14.39 21.77
C PRO A 62 -29.98 13.28 21.45
N LYS A 63 -31.24 13.65 21.18
CA LYS A 63 -32.33 12.72 20.81
C LYS A 63 -32.08 12.02 19.47
N ASN A 64 -31.34 12.67 18.57
CA ASN A 64 -31.09 12.19 17.21
C ASN A 64 -29.74 11.48 17.09
N LEU A 65 -28.98 11.30 18.17
CA LEU A 65 -27.68 10.60 18.14
C LEU A 65 -27.79 9.12 17.71
N LEU A 66 -28.97 8.51 17.89
CA LEU A 66 -29.25 7.12 17.53
C LEU A 66 -29.82 6.95 16.12
N THR A 67 -30.24 8.05 15.47
CA THR A 67 -30.98 8.00 14.20
C THR A 67 -30.37 8.86 13.09
N GLY A 68 -29.75 9.99 13.41
CA GLY A 68 -29.34 11.01 12.46
C GLY A 68 -30.46 12.02 12.16
N PRO A 69 -30.35 12.81 11.08
CA PRO A 69 -29.31 12.77 10.04
C PRO A 69 -27.94 13.28 10.53
N PHE A 70 -26.88 12.67 10.03
CA PHE A 70 -25.52 13.23 10.12
C PHE A 70 -25.08 13.69 8.74
N VAL A 71 -24.85 14.99 8.59
CA VAL A 71 -24.33 15.59 7.36
C VAL A 71 -22.88 15.95 7.59
N LEU A 72 -21.99 15.27 6.89
CA LEU A 72 -20.55 15.40 7.03
C LEU A 72 -19.95 15.93 5.75
N ASN A 73 -18.95 16.79 5.87
CA ASN A 73 -18.16 17.29 4.75
C ASN A 73 -16.68 17.00 5.02
N SER A 74 -15.98 16.43 4.03
CA SER A 74 -14.55 16.09 4.12
C SER A 74 -13.63 17.31 4.22
N GLY A 75 -14.09 18.49 3.81
CA GLY A 75 -13.25 19.64 3.51
C GLY A 75 -12.76 19.61 2.05
N MET A 76 -11.89 20.54 1.70
CA MET A 76 -11.24 20.56 0.39
C MET A 76 -10.18 19.46 0.31
N LEU A 77 -10.22 18.67 -0.75
CA LEU A 77 -9.27 17.62 -1.07
C LEU A 77 -8.74 17.83 -2.49
N THR A 78 -7.56 17.28 -2.74
CA THR A 78 -6.92 17.22 -4.05
C THR A 78 -6.72 15.76 -4.46
N HIS A 79 -6.36 15.53 -5.72
CA HIS A 79 -5.99 14.20 -6.19
C HIS A 79 -4.77 13.63 -5.42
N PHE A 80 -3.93 14.48 -4.82
CA PHE A 80 -2.77 14.05 -4.04
C PHE A 80 -3.13 13.42 -2.69
N ASN A 81 -4.37 13.54 -2.23
CA ASN A 81 -4.84 12.87 -1.02
C ASN A 81 -5.04 11.34 -1.22
N GLN A 82 -4.81 10.82 -2.44
CA GLN A 82 -4.86 9.41 -2.87
C GLN A 82 -6.21 8.72 -2.61
N GLU A 83 -6.53 8.46 -1.35
CA GLU A 83 -7.69 7.71 -0.89
C GLU A 83 -8.38 8.41 0.27
N LEU A 84 -9.68 8.16 0.44
CA LEU A 84 -10.47 8.70 1.54
C LEU A 84 -11.23 7.60 2.26
N TRP A 85 -11.07 7.53 3.57
CA TRP A 85 -11.85 6.68 4.46
C TRP A 85 -12.73 7.54 5.36
N LEU A 86 -13.98 7.10 5.53
CA LEU A 86 -14.87 7.64 6.55
C LEU A 86 -15.18 6.58 7.60
N PHE A 87 -14.75 6.83 8.82
CA PHE A 87 -15.04 5.99 9.98
C PHE A 87 -16.11 6.60 10.86
N CYS A 88 -16.87 5.74 11.53
CA CYS A 88 -17.83 6.10 12.57
C CYS A 88 -17.56 5.27 13.83
N GLN A 89 -17.54 5.93 14.99
CA GLN A 89 -17.37 5.29 16.28
C GLN A 89 -18.35 5.86 17.31
N PHE A 90 -19.03 4.97 18.04
CA PHE A 90 -19.94 5.35 19.10
C PHE A 90 -19.21 5.40 20.44
N GLN A 91 -19.30 6.52 21.16
CA GLN A 91 -18.86 6.65 22.53
C GLN A 91 -20.03 6.41 23.49
N LEU A 92 -19.82 5.55 24.48
CA LEU A 92 -20.85 5.11 25.40
C LEU A 92 -20.61 5.66 26.81
N THR A 93 -21.69 5.74 27.58
CA THR A 93 -21.70 6.09 29.01
C THR A 93 -22.75 5.24 29.74
N GLY A 94 -22.59 5.11 31.06
CA GLY A 94 -23.53 4.36 31.92
C GLY A 94 -23.05 2.98 32.35
N PHE A 95 -21.78 2.65 32.08
CA PHE A 95 -21.16 1.43 32.61
C PHE A 95 -20.55 1.66 33.99
N PRO A 96 -20.66 0.69 34.91
CA PRO A 96 -19.87 0.70 36.14
C PRO A 96 -18.38 0.52 35.80
N SER A 97 -17.50 1.34 36.40
CA SER A 97 -16.09 1.50 36.02
C SER A 97 -15.21 0.23 36.00
N ASN A 98 -15.71 -0.92 36.47
CA ASN A 98 -14.95 -2.17 36.58
C ASN A 98 -15.57 -3.38 35.84
N SER A 99 -16.63 -3.21 35.03
CA SER A 99 -17.22 -4.33 34.30
C SER A 99 -16.57 -4.52 32.92
N LYS A 100 -16.00 -5.70 32.61
CA LYS A 100 -15.63 -6.11 31.24
C LYS A 100 -16.87 -6.51 30.43
N TYR A 101 -17.87 -5.64 30.38
CA TYR A 101 -19.11 -5.91 29.66
C TYR A 101 -18.90 -5.67 28.18
N LYS A 102 -19.09 -6.72 27.38
CA LYS A 102 -19.12 -6.66 25.92
C LYS A 102 -20.51 -6.99 25.43
N PHE A 103 -21.01 -6.24 24.45
CA PHE A 103 -22.28 -6.58 23.81
C PHE A 103 -22.23 -6.33 22.31
N GLU A 104 -23.07 -7.05 21.59
CA GLU A 104 -23.17 -6.96 20.14
C GLU A 104 -24.60 -6.62 19.73
N ARG A 105 -24.75 -5.70 18.78
CA ARG A 105 -26.05 -5.29 18.23
C ARG A 105 -25.97 -5.12 16.73
N LYS A 106 -26.92 -5.73 16.03
CA LYS A 106 -27.13 -5.48 14.61
C LYS A 106 -28.00 -4.24 14.43
N PHE A 107 -27.63 -3.40 13.48
CA PHE A 107 -28.39 -2.21 13.12
C PHE A 107 -28.17 -1.91 11.63
N ASN A 108 -29.08 -1.14 11.05
CA ASN A 108 -29.02 -0.79 9.65
C ASN A 108 -28.47 0.62 9.49
N ILE A 109 -27.56 0.78 8.55
CA ILE A 109 -26.95 2.05 8.20
C ILE A 109 -27.42 2.40 6.79
N SER A 110 -28.00 3.57 6.63
CA SER A 110 -28.33 4.13 5.32
C SER A 110 -27.39 5.29 5.05
N THR A 111 -26.68 5.22 3.94
CA THR A 111 -25.64 6.19 3.61
C THR A 111 -25.82 6.68 2.17
N GLN A 112 -25.60 7.98 1.96
CA GLN A 112 -25.52 8.59 0.64
C GLN A 112 -24.29 9.50 0.56
N LEU A 113 -23.50 9.33 -0.50
CA LEU A 113 -22.30 10.11 -0.75
C LEU A 113 -22.46 10.98 -1.99
N MET A 114 -22.13 12.27 -1.84
CA MET A 114 -22.13 13.27 -2.91
C MET A 114 -20.73 13.86 -3.05
N GLY A 115 -20.25 13.98 -4.29
CA GLY A 115 -19.05 14.71 -4.66
C GLY A 115 -19.40 16.16 -4.97
N ILE A 116 -18.58 17.09 -4.50
CA ILE A 116 -18.72 18.53 -4.74
C ILE A 116 -17.58 18.94 -5.68
N THR A 117 -17.96 19.44 -6.84
CA THR A 117 -17.03 19.97 -7.84
C THR A 117 -16.51 21.37 -7.45
N LYS A 118 -15.48 21.85 -8.15
CA LYS A 118 -14.90 23.20 -7.93
C LYS A 118 -15.94 24.31 -8.12
N ASP A 119 -16.93 24.09 -8.98
CA ASP A 119 -18.05 25.00 -9.22
C ASP A 119 -19.16 24.88 -8.15
N THR A 120 -18.88 24.19 -7.04
CA THR A 120 -19.82 23.88 -5.93
C THR A 120 -21.05 23.04 -6.32
N SER A 121 -21.10 22.51 -7.55
CA SER A 121 -22.17 21.62 -7.98
C SER A 121 -22.04 20.24 -7.32
N TYR A 122 -23.18 19.70 -6.87
CA TYR A 122 -23.28 18.37 -6.26
C TYR A 122 -23.48 17.32 -7.34
N LYS A 123 -22.62 16.30 -7.35
CA LYS A 123 -22.75 15.10 -8.18
C LYS A 123 -22.88 13.88 -7.28
N SER A 124 -23.84 13.01 -7.57
CA SER A 124 -24.03 11.78 -6.80
C SER A 124 -22.91 10.80 -7.10
N VAL A 125 -22.10 10.46 -6.10
CA VAL A 125 -21.13 9.35 -6.20
C VAL A 125 -21.88 8.02 -6.05
N THR A 126 -22.85 8.00 -5.11
CA THR A 126 -23.83 6.94 -4.98
C THR A 126 -25.18 7.45 -5.45
N HIS A 127 -25.76 6.84 -6.49
CA HIS A 127 -27.05 7.29 -7.07
C HIS A 127 -28.23 7.17 -6.09
N THR A 128 -28.19 6.21 -5.17
CA THR A 128 -29.24 5.95 -4.19
C THR A 128 -28.68 5.79 -2.78
N PHE A 129 -29.56 5.83 -1.77
CA PHE A 129 -29.17 5.45 -0.42
C PHE A 129 -28.81 3.96 -0.38
N GLN A 130 -27.58 3.66 0.02
CA GLN A 130 -27.15 2.29 0.25
C GLN A 130 -27.46 1.89 1.68
N ASN A 131 -28.25 0.82 1.84
CA ASN A 131 -28.65 0.27 3.12
C ASN A 131 -27.82 -0.97 3.43
N VAL A 132 -27.04 -0.91 4.50
CA VAL A 132 -26.17 -2.01 4.93
C VAL A 132 -26.47 -2.36 6.37
N THR A 133 -26.71 -3.64 6.63
CA THR A 133 -26.80 -4.18 7.99
C THR A 133 -25.39 -4.36 8.53
N ASN A 134 -25.10 -3.83 9.71
CA ASN A 134 -23.79 -3.94 10.34
C ASN A 134 -23.90 -4.49 11.77
N LEU A 135 -22.83 -5.15 12.23
CA LEU A 135 -22.70 -5.66 13.59
C LEU A 135 -21.84 -4.69 14.41
N LEU A 136 -22.48 -4.02 15.37
CA LEU A 136 -21.83 -3.16 16.34
C LEU A 136 -21.36 -4.00 17.52
N THR A 137 -20.06 -4.00 17.79
CA THR A 137 -19.46 -4.66 18.96
C THR A 137 -18.96 -3.57 19.90
N CYS A 138 -19.49 -3.53 21.12
CA CYS A 138 -19.19 -2.47 22.09
C CYS A 138 -18.50 -2.98 23.34
N ASP A 139 -17.48 -2.24 23.76
CA ASP A 139 -16.80 -2.36 25.05
C ASP A 139 -17.22 -1.22 26.00
N VAL A 140 -16.61 -1.15 27.18
CA VAL A 140 -17.01 -0.30 28.33
C VAL A 140 -17.13 1.20 28.00
N ASN A 141 -16.33 1.73 27.08
CA ASN A 141 -16.31 3.18 26.79
C ASN A 141 -16.65 3.52 25.33
N SER A 142 -16.49 2.56 24.42
CA SER A 142 -16.61 2.80 22.99
C SER A 142 -16.94 1.52 22.24
N CYS A 143 -17.59 1.69 21.10
CA CYS A 143 -17.78 0.59 20.16
C CYS A 143 -16.64 0.49 19.15
N ASN A 144 -16.59 -0.63 18.43
CA ASN A 144 -15.71 -0.82 17.29
C ASN A 144 -15.95 0.26 16.24
N SER A 145 -14.88 0.69 15.59
CA SER A 145 -14.95 1.64 14.49
C SER A 145 -15.55 0.95 13.26
N ILE A 146 -16.49 1.63 12.63
CA ILE A 146 -17.18 1.16 11.43
C ILE A 146 -16.68 1.97 10.24
N VAL A 147 -16.23 1.29 9.19
CA VAL A 147 -16.00 1.92 7.88
C VAL A 147 -17.36 2.18 7.24
N LEU A 148 -17.66 3.46 7.01
CA LEU A 148 -18.84 3.91 6.28
C LEU A 148 -18.57 4.01 4.80
N TYR A 149 -17.41 4.53 4.41
CA TYR A 149 -16.97 4.63 3.01
C TYR A 149 -15.46 4.44 2.91
N HIS A 150 -15.02 3.84 1.81
CA HIS A 150 -13.64 3.85 1.32
C HIS A 150 -13.66 4.23 -0.15
N LEU A 151 -12.96 5.31 -0.50
CA LEU A 151 -12.77 5.74 -1.87
C LEU A 151 -11.31 5.55 -2.25
N GLY A 152 -11.05 4.66 -3.21
CA GLY A 152 -9.70 4.39 -3.71
C GLY A 152 -9.15 5.47 -4.64
N THR A 153 -10.00 6.34 -5.18
CA THR A 153 -9.61 7.52 -5.98
C THR A 153 -10.49 8.72 -5.65
N LEU A 154 -9.91 9.91 -5.72
CA LEU A 154 -10.60 11.16 -5.40
C LEU A 154 -10.77 12.01 -6.66
N ASP A 155 -11.98 12.01 -7.23
CA ASP A 155 -12.32 12.75 -8.46
C ASP A 155 -12.94 14.13 -8.20
N TYR A 156 -13.30 14.42 -6.94
CA TYR A 156 -14.00 15.64 -6.55
C TYR A 156 -13.20 16.46 -5.54
N SER A 157 -13.39 17.78 -5.56
CA SER A 157 -12.71 18.71 -4.64
C SER A 157 -13.19 18.60 -3.20
N SER A 158 -14.36 18.01 -2.95
CA SER A 158 -14.87 17.77 -1.60
C SER A 158 -15.96 16.70 -1.64
N TYR A 159 -16.20 16.03 -0.52
CA TYR A 159 -17.19 14.97 -0.40
C TYR A 159 -18.14 15.26 0.77
N SER A 160 -19.43 15.11 0.50
CA SER A 160 -20.49 15.26 1.48
C SER A 160 -21.22 13.93 1.69
N GLY A 161 -21.17 13.41 2.91
CA GLY A 161 -21.86 12.18 3.31
C GLY A 161 -23.11 12.48 4.15
N LYS A 162 -24.24 11.87 3.81
CA LYS A 162 -25.46 11.87 4.62
C LYS A 162 -25.68 10.47 5.20
N ILE A 163 -25.70 10.36 6.52
CA ILE A 163 -25.81 9.07 7.22
C ILE A 163 -27.03 9.05 8.13
N PHE A 164 -27.75 7.92 8.09
CA PHE A 164 -28.85 7.58 8.98
C PHE A 164 -28.61 6.22 9.61
N PHE A 165 -29.02 6.10 10.88
CA PHE A 165 -28.97 4.85 11.62
C PHE A 165 -30.40 4.39 11.92
N TYR A 166 -30.68 3.11 11.71
CA TYR A 166 -31.99 2.51 11.92
C TYR A 166 -31.88 1.25 12.77
N GLY A 167 -32.83 1.09 13.70
CA GLY A 167 -32.92 -0.11 14.55
C GLY A 167 -31.81 -0.23 15.61
N LEU A 168 -31.11 0.86 15.94
CA LEU A 168 -30.07 0.85 16.99
C LEU A 168 -30.71 0.90 18.38
N HIS A 169 -30.96 -0.28 18.96
CA HIS A 169 -31.49 -0.42 20.32
C HIS A 169 -30.40 -0.80 21.32
N LEU A 170 -30.07 0.13 22.21
CA LEU A 170 -29.09 -0.08 23.29
C LEU A 170 -29.77 -0.65 24.56
N PRO A 171 -29.04 -1.41 25.40
CA PRO A 171 -29.54 -1.82 26.70
C PRO A 171 -29.89 -0.61 27.59
N ARG A 172 -30.93 -0.73 28.44
CA ARG A 172 -31.53 0.38 29.19
C ARG A 172 -30.56 1.21 30.05
N SER A 173 -29.48 0.61 30.54
CA SER A 173 -28.46 1.27 31.37
C SER A 173 -27.42 2.07 30.57
N ILE A 174 -27.32 1.84 29.26
CA ILE A 174 -26.24 2.36 28.42
C ILE A 174 -26.79 3.46 27.50
N LYS A 175 -26.14 4.61 27.49
CA LYS A 175 -26.49 5.74 26.63
C LYS A 175 -25.32 6.13 25.73
N VAL A 176 -25.63 6.55 24.50
CA VAL A 176 -24.63 7.15 23.60
C VAL A 176 -24.29 8.53 24.14
N ARG A 177 -23.02 8.73 24.51
CA ARG A 177 -22.48 10.04 24.87
C ARG A 177 -22.27 10.90 23.64
N ASN A 178 -21.74 10.26 22.60
CA ASN A 178 -21.39 10.93 21.35
C ASN A 178 -21.19 9.95 20.20
N VAL A 179 -21.27 10.47 18.99
CA VAL A 179 -20.85 9.76 17.78
C VAL A 179 -19.69 10.54 17.17
N ILE A 180 -18.58 9.85 16.92
CA ILE A 180 -17.37 10.41 16.35
C ILE A 180 -17.24 9.93 14.92
N PHE A 181 -17.07 10.87 14.00
CA PHE A 181 -16.74 10.61 12.62
C PHE A 181 -15.29 11.00 12.36
N SER A 182 -14.54 10.15 11.67
CA SER A 182 -13.15 10.43 11.32
C SER A 182 -12.97 10.24 9.82
N PHE A 183 -12.67 11.34 9.13
CA PHE A 183 -12.13 11.27 7.78
C PHE A 183 -10.63 11.00 7.90
N ARG A 184 -10.16 9.97 7.21
CA ARG A 184 -8.73 9.68 7.05
C ARG A 184 -8.39 9.76 5.57
N TYR A 185 -7.28 10.38 5.23
CA TYR A 185 -6.78 10.47 3.87
C TYR A 185 -5.28 10.74 3.90
N PHE A 186 -4.59 10.52 2.77
CA PHE A 186 -3.16 10.79 2.70
C PHE A 186 -2.88 12.30 2.67
N GLU A 187 -1.81 12.72 3.34
CA GLU A 187 -1.36 14.11 3.31
C GLU A 187 -0.77 14.46 1.93
N ASP A 188 -1.07 15.65 1.42
CA ASP A 188 -0.63 16.08 0.08
C ASP A 188 0.90 16.20 0.03
N GLN A 189 1.51 16.75 1.07
CA GLN A 189 2.96 16.90 1.19
C GLN A 189 3.67 15.55 1.22
N PHE A 190 3.06 14.54 1.86
CA PHE A 190 3.60 13.19 1.89
C PHE A 190 3.58 12.54 0.51
N THR A 191 2.47 12.67 -0.21
CA THR A 191 2.36 12.17 -1.58
C THR A 191 3.38 12.85 -2.51
N GLN A 192 3.56 14.17 -2.40
CA GLN A 192 4.58 14.89 -3.19
C GLN A 192 5.99 14.38 -2.89
N MET A 193 6.33 14.20 -1.61
CA MET A 193 7.61 13.61 -1.20
C MET A 193 7.78 12.21 -1.82
N GLN A 194 6.75 11.37 -1.75
CA GLN A 194 6.78 10.01 -2.32
C GLN A 194 7.06 10.02 -3.82
N ILE A 195 6.43 10.92 -4.59
CA ILE A 195 6.68 11.08 -6.03
C ILE A 195 8.16 11.41 -6.28
N TRP A 196 8.71 12.38 -5.55
CA TRP A 196 10.12 12.78 -5.71
C TRP A 196 11.09 11.66 -5.37
N PHE A 197 10.84 10.89 -4.31
CA PHE A 197 11.69 9.75 -3.95
C PHE A 197 11.65 8.65 -4.99
N ARG A 198 10.45 8.25 -5.44
CA ARG A 198 10.29 7.26 -6.51
C ARG A 198 11.02 7.69 -7.77
N PHE A 199 10.87 8.96 -8.17
CA PHE A 199 11.56 9.52 -9.33
C PHE A 199 13.09 9.51 -9.17
N ALA A 200 13.62 9.95 -8.02
CA ALA A 200 15.06 9.96 -7.76
C ALA A 200 15.66 8.56 -7.81
N PHE A 201 15.01 7.56 -7.18
CA PHE A 201 15.45 6.17 -7.22
C PHE A 201 15.31 5.54 -8.60
N LEU A 202 14.29 5.92 -9.37
CA LEU A 202 14.14 5.49 -10.76
C LEU A 202 15.31 5.96 -11.61
N VAL A 203 15.68 7.26 -11.54
CA VAL A 203 16.82 7.81 -12.28
C VAL A 203 18.13 7.17 -11.84
N LEU A 204 18.32 6.98 -10.54
CA LEU A 204 19.51 6.31 -9.99
C LEU A 204 19.61 4.86 -10.49
N SER A 205 18.53 4.07 -10.36
CA SER A 205 18.48 2.68 -10.82
C SER A 205 18.68 2.56 -12.32
N PHE A 206 18.10 3.47 -13.12
CA PHE A 206 18.35 3.53 -14.56
C PHE A 206 19.82 3.79 -14.86
N THR A 207 20.43 4.79 -14.20
CA THR A 207 21.85 5.13 -14.36
C THR A 207 22.74 3.95 -14.01
N VAL A 208 22.51 3.30 -12.86
CA VAL A 208 23.27 2.11 -12.43
C VAL A 208 23.08 0.95 -13.41
N THR A 209 21.87 0.73 -13.91
CA THR A 209 21.59 -0.32 -14.91
C THR A 209 22.38 -0.07 -16.20
N CYS A 210 22.38 1.16 -16.71
CA CYS A 210 23.13 1.54 -17.90
C CYS A 210 24.64 1.40 -17.68
N LEU A 211 25.16 1.88 -16.56
CA LEU A 211 26.58 1.76 -16.21
C LEU A 211 27.01 0.29 -16.09
N TYR A 212 26.19 -0.53 -15.43
CA TYR A 212 26.44 -1.95 -15.27
C TYR A 212 26.45 -2.68 -16.62
N MET A 213 25.43 -2.49 -17.46
CA MET A 213 25.35 -3.11 -18.78
C MET A 213 26.48 -2.61 -19.70
N HIS A 214 26.81 -1.31 -19.64
CA HIS A 214 27.94 -0.75 -20.38
C HIS A 214 29.29 -1.37 -19.96
N SER A 215 29.48 -1.63 -18.66
CA SER A 215 30.70 -2.24 -18.13
C SER A 215 30.88 -3.70 -18.59
N LEU A 216 29.77 -4.42 -18.78
CA LEU A 216 29.76 -5.82 -19.20
C LEU A 216 29.68 -6.03 -20.71
N ARG A 217 29.41 -4.98 -21.51
CA ARG A 217 29.23 -5.09 -22.97
C ARG A 217 30.41 -5.74 -23.71
N ARG A 218 31.61 -5.71 -23.13
CA ARG A 218 32.83 -6.26 -23.72
C ARG A 218 32.94 -7.78 -23.54
N PHE A 219 32.17 -8.37 -22.63
CA PHE A 219 32.23 -9.77 -22.28
C PHE A 219 30.97 -10.49 -22.77
N PRO A 220 31.09 -11.63 -23.47
CA PRO A 220 29.92 -12.39 -23.91
C PRO A 220 29.18 -12.95 -22.69
N VAL A 221 27.84 -13.06 -22.80
CA VAL A 221 26.95 -13.47 -21.69
C VAL A 221 27.25 -14.88 -21.18
N HIS A 222 27.85 -15.75 -22.00
CA HIS A 222 28.24 -17.09 -21.57
C HIS A 222 29.22 -17.04 -20.39
N ASP A 223 30.19 -16.13 -20.45
CA ASP A 223 31.32 -16.02 -19.50
C ASP A 223 30.94 -15.30 -18.21
N TRP A 224 29.70 -14.80 -18.12
CA TRP A 224 29.23 -14.10 -16.93
C TRP A 224 28.99 -15.08 -15.78
N CYS A 225 29.36 -14.65 -14.57
CA CYS A 225 29.01 -15.31 -13.32
C CYS A 225 27.48 -15.39 -13.15
N ILE A 226 27.01 -16.35 -12.35
CA ILE A 226 25.58 -16.49 -12.04
C ILE A 226 25.02 -15.22 -11.39
N GLU A 227 25.78 -14.61 -10.48
CA GLU A 227 25.42 -13.37 -9.80
C GLU A 227 25.33 -12.22 -10.80
N GLN A 228 26.24 -12.16 -11.79
CA GLN A 228 26.23 -11.12 -12.81
C GLN A 228 25.00 -11.23 -13.74
N LYS A 229 24.64 -12.47 -14.11
CA LYS A 229 23.44 -12.78 -14.91
C LYS A 229 22.18 -12.36 -14.17
N TRP A 230 22.02 -12.75 -12.90
CA TRP A 230 20.87 -12.34 -12.10
C TRP A 230 20.84 -10.84 -11.84
N LEU A 231 21.98 -10.21 -11.54
CA LEU A 231 22.05 -8.77 -11.35
C LEU A 231 21.64 -8.01 -12.63
N SER A 232 21.95 -8.55 -13.82
CA SER A 232 21.51 -7.98 -15.11
C SER A 232 19.99 -8.02 -15.31
N ALA A 233 19.29 -8.98 -14.69
CA ALA A 233 17.83 -9.07 -14.69
C ALA A 233 17.19 -8.28 -13.55
N LEU A 234 17.80 -8.30 -12.36
CA LEU A 234 17.31 -7.62 -11.16
C LEU A 234 17.35 -6.09 -11.27
N LEU A 235 18.38 -5.53 -11.93
CA LEU A 235 18.52 -4.08 -12.07
C LEU A 235 17.38 -3.44 -12.90
N PRO A 236 17.01 -3.96 -14.08
CA PRO A 236 15.79 -3.53 -14.78
C PRO A 236 14.50 -3.75 -13.97
N LEU A 237 14.40 -4.85 -13.24
CA LEU A 237 13.23 -5.11 -12.38
C LEU A 237 13.14 -4.14 -11.20
N LEU A 238 14.28 -3.70 -10.65
CA LEU A 238 14.34 -2.66 -9.62
C LEU A 238 13.86 -1.30 -10.17
N LEU A 239 14.11 -1.01 -11.45
CA LEU A 239 13.55 0.17 -12.09
C LEU A 239 12.02 0.10 -12.13
N LEU A 240 11.45 -1.06 -12.48
CA LEU A 240 9.99 -1.27 -12.46
C LEU A 240 9.42 -1.23 -11.03
N TYR A 241 10.16 -1.73 -10.04
CA TYR A 241 9.79 -1.67 -8.62
C TYR A 241 9.65 -0.23 -8.11
N ASN A 242 10.46 0.70 -8.63
CA ASN A 242 10.35 2.13 -8.30
C ASN A 242 9.12 2.81 -8.95
N ASP A 243 8.24 2.04 -9.60
CA ASP A 243 6.96 2.44 -10.18
C ASP A 243 7.05 3.70 -11.07
N PRO A 244 7.51 3.57 -12.33
CA PRO A 244 7.52 4.66 -13.29
C PRO A 244 6.13 5.22 -13.60
N LEU A 245 5.07 4.45 -13.31
CA LEU A 245 3.68 4.79 -13.61
C LEU A 245 2.97 5.45 -12.43
N PHE A 246 3.64 5.62 -11.28
CA PHE A 246 3.02 6.19 -10.09
C PHE A 246 2.28 7.52 -10.34
N PRO A 247 2.86 8.51 -11.07
CA PRO A 247 2.17 9.77 -11.34
C PRO A 247 0.89 9.61 -12.17
N LEU A 248 0.77 8.54 -12.95
CA LEU A 248 -0.40 8.27 -13.79
C LEU A 248 -1.65 7.96 -12.97
N ASN A 249 -1.49 7.41 -11.75
CA ASN A 249 -2.61 7.16 -10.83
C ASN A 249 -3.37 8.45 -10.47
N PHE A 250 -2.71 9.62 -10.54
CA PHE A 250 -3.33 10.92 -10.25
C PHE A 250 -3.97 11.57 -11.48
N LEU A 251 -3.60 11.12 -12.68
CA LEU A 251 -4.07 11.68 -13.95
C LEU A 251 -5.24 10.90 -14.53
N VAL A 252 -5.30 9.59 -14.25
CA VAL A 252 -6.29 8.67 -14.81
C VAL A 252 -6.96 7.90 -13.67
N SER A 253 -8.27 8.08 -13.53
CA SER A 253 -9.13 7.32 -12.62
C SER A 253 -9.37 5.90 -13.16
N SER A 254 -8.34 5.04 -13.12
CA SER A 254 -8.39 3.67 -13.63
C SER A 254 -7.65 2.70 -12.73
N TRP A 255 -8.09 1.43 -12.73
CA TRP A 255 -7.43 0.34 -12.03
C TRP A 255 -6.10 -0.09 -12.66
N VAL A 256 -5.89 0.26 -13.94
CA VAL A 256 -4.79 -0.26 -14.75
C VAL A 256 -3.40 0.12 -14.23
N PRO A 257 -3.09 1.41 -13.92
CA PRO A 257 -1.77 1.77 -13.41
C PRO A 257 -1.47 1.11 -12.06
N SER A 258 -2.46 1.01 -11.18
CA SER A 258 -2.33 0.29 -9.90
C SER A 258 -2.06 -1.21 -10.09
N CYS A 259 -2.67 -1.86 -11.10
CA CYS A 259 -2.41 -3.27 -11.38
C CYS A 259 -0.98 -3.51 -11.91
N PHE A 260 -0.47 -2.59 -12.75
CA PHE A 260 0.92 -2.64 -13.18
C PHE A 260 1.89 -2.48 -12.00
N ASP A 261 1.63 -1.57 -11.08
CA ASP A 261 2.44 -1.42 -9.86
C ASP A 261 2.51 -2.72 -9.05
N ILE A 262 1.36 -3.36 -8.78
CA ILE A 262 1.29 -4.67 -8.10
C ILE A 262 2.14 -5.71 -8.85
N THR A 263 2.00 -5.77 -10.18
CA THR A 263 2.72 -6.73 -11.02
C THR A 263 4.23 -6.49 -11.01
N PHE A 264 4.67 -5.23 -11.08
CA PHE A 264 6.08 -4.85 -11.01
C PHE A 264 6.69 -5.20 -9.66
N GLN A 265 6.00 -4.86 -8.56
CA GLN A 265 6.46 -5.19 -7.22
C GLN A 265 6.55 -6.70 -6.99
N ALA A 266 5.52 -7.44 -7.36
CA ALA A 266 5.50 -8.90 -7.25
C ALA A 266 6.61 -9.55 -8.08
N SER A 267 6.83 -9.06 -9.31
CA SER A 267 7.87 -9.58 -10.20
C SER A 267 9.28 -9.36 -9.65
N PHE A 268 9.56 -8.19 -9.09
CA PHE A 268 10.85 -7.90 -8.47
C PHE A 268 11.11 -8.77 -7.24
N LEU A 269 10.12 -8.89 -6.34
CA LEU A 269 10.25 -9.74 -5.14
C LEU A 269 10.42 -11.23 -5.51
N ALA A 270 9.66 -11.71 -6.50
CA ALA A 270 9.81 -13.05 -7.04
C ALA A 270 11.20 -13.29 -7.63
N ALA A 271 11.74 -12.32 -8.39
CA ALA A 271 13.08 -12.40 -8.95
C ALA A 271 14.18 -12.38 -7.88
N ILE A 272 14.04 -11.57 -6.82
CA ILE A 272 14.96 -11.59 -5.66
C ILE A 272 14.93 -12.96 -4.98
N LEU A 273 13.74 -13.50 -4.72
CA LEU A 273 13.59 -14.81 -4.09
C LEU A 273 14.24 -15.90 -4.95
N MET A 274 14.06 -15.81 -6.27
CA MET A 274 14.67 -16.72 -7.23
C MET A 274 16.20 -16.61 -7.23
N PHE A 275 16.73 -15.38 -7.21
CA PHE A 275 18.16 -15.14 -7.08
C PHE A 275 18.73 -15.79 -5.82
N TRP A 276 18.12 -15.57 -4.65
CA TRP A 276 18.59 -16.15 -3.40
C TRP A 276 18.54 -17.67 -3.40
N LEU A 277 17.45 -18.25 -3.92
CA LEU A 277 17.29 -19.69 -3.99
C LEU A 277 18.32 -20.32 -4.95
N CYS A 278 18.62 -19.67 -6.07
CA CYS A 278 19.70 -20.06 -6.98
C CYS A 278 21.08 -19.92 -6.33
N ALA A 279 21.35 -18.83 -5.61
CA ALA A 279 22.62 -18.60 -4.95
C ALA A 279 22.89 -19.64 -3.85
N PHE A 280 21.94 -19.86 -2.94
CA PHE A 280 22.10 -20.83 -1.84
C PHE A 280 22.21 -22.27 -2.33
N HIS A 281 21.36 -22.69 -3.27
CA HIS A 281 21.47 -24.03 -3.85
C HIS A 281 22.78 -24.18 -4.64
N GLY A 282 23.23 -23.10 -5.29
CA GLY A 282 24.46 -23.06 -6.05
C GLY A 282 25.74 -23.24 -5.21
N ILE A 283 25.70 -23.02 -3.90
CA ILE A 283 26.83 -23.26 -2.97
C ILE A 283 27.02 -24.77 -2.73
N GLY A 284 25.96 -25.57 -2.81
CA GLY A 284 25.98 -27.01 -2.47
C GLY A 284 26.17 -27.99 -3.63
N GLN A 285 26.17 -27.53 -4.89
CA GLN A 285 26.28 -28.40 -6.07
C GLN A 285 27.33 -27.90 -7.07
N SER A 286 28.27 -28.79 -7.44
CA SER A 286 29.38 -28.52 -8.38
C SER A 286 28.97 -28.57 -9.85
N GLU A 287 27.98 -29.38 -10.23
CA GLU A 287 27.49 -29.50 -11.62
C GLU A 287 26.06 -29.00 -11.76
N ARG A 288 25.84 -28.05 -12.68
CA ARG A 288 24.58 -27.31 -12.81
C ARG A 288 23.96 -27.55 -14.19
N HIS A 289 23.09 -28.54 -14.31
CA HIS A 289 22.24 -28.66 -15.50
C HIS A 289 21.09 -27.64 -15.43
N LEU A 290 20.93 -26.84 -16.50
CA LEU A 290 19.96 -25.73 -16.56
C LEU A 290 18.51 -26.17 -16.27
N ILE A 291 18.08 -27.32 -16.80
CA ILE A 291 16.67 -27.74 -16.70
C ILE A 291 16.31 -28.26 -15.28
N PRO A 292 16.96 -29.30 -14.73
CA PRO A 292 16.60 -29.82 -13.42
C PRO A 292 16.92 -28.82 -12.30
N PHE A 293 17.88 -27.91 -12.50
CA PHE A 293 18.21 -26.91 -11.51
C PHE A 293 17.17 -25.78 -11.45
N TYR A 294 16.82 -25.15 -12.59
CA TYR A 294 15.99 -23.94 -12.58
C TYR A 294 14.48 -24.23 -12.62
N LEU A 295 14.03 -25.26 -13.33
CA LEU A 295 12.61 -25.54 -13.54
C LEU A 295 11.78 -25.69 -12.25
N PRO A 296 12.17 -26.52 -11.25
CA PRO A 296 11.38 -26.65 -10.02
C PRO A 296 11.32 -25.34 -9.21
N LYS A 297 12.38 -24.54 -9.28
CA LYS A 297 12.49 -23.25 -8.60
C LYS A 297 11.55 -22.22 -9.23
N PHE A 298 11.50 -22.16 -10.57
CA PHE A 298 10.57 -21.32 -11.31
C PHE A 298 9.12 -21.70 -11.07
N ILE A 299 8.78 -23.00 -10.99
CA ILE A 299 7.41 -23.44 -10.69
C ILE A 299 7.00 -22.97 -9.29
N MET A 300 7.85 -23.20 -8.28
CA MET A 300 7.55 -22.81 -6.90
C MET A 300 7.31 -21.30 -6.77
N ILE A 301 8.21 -20.48 -7.31
CA ILE A 301 8.12 -19.02 -7.21
C ILE A 301 7.03 -18.47 -8.14
N GLY A 302 6.83 -19.09 -9.30
CA GLY A 302 5.77 -18.73 -10.23
C GLY A 302 4.39 -18.88 -9.61
N ILE A 303 4.14 -19.95 -8.85
CA ILE A 303 2.87 -20.11 -8.12
C ILE A 303 2.67 -18.97 -7.12
N ILE A 304 3.70 -18.61 -6.34
CA ILE A 304 3.64 -17.49 -5.39
C ILE A 304 3.37 -16.16 -6.11
N TRP A 305 4.02 -15.94 -7.25
CA TRP A 305 3.82 -14.73 -8.05
C TRP A 305 2.39 -14.64 -8.60
N VAL A 306 1.84 -15.73 -9.14
CA VAL A 306 0.47 -15.77 -9.65
C VAL A 306 -0.54 -15.52 -8.54
N THR A 307 -0.37 -16.16 -7.37
CA THR A 307 -1.30 -15.95 -6.24
C THR A 307 -1.26 -14.52 -5.73
N LEU A 308 -0.09 -13.89 -5.64
CA LEU A 308 0.04 -12.48 -5.25
C LEU A 308 -0.63 -11.55 -6.27
N CYS A 309 -0.35 -11.71 -7.56
CA CYS A 309 -0.91 -10.84 -8.60
C CYS A 309 -2.44 -10.97 -8.68
N THR A 310 -2.96 -12.19 -8.60
CA THR A 310 -4.41 -12.44 -8.65
C THR A 310 -5.14 -11.89 -7.43
N LEU A 311 -4.63 -12.13 -6.21
CA LEU A 311 -5.29 -11.68 -4.99
C LEU A 311 -5.25 -10.17 -4.84
N LEU A 312 -4.09 -9.55 -5.04
CA LEU A 312 -3.93 -8.09 -4.92
C LEU A 312 -4.62 -7.35 -6.06
N GLY A 313 -4.55 -7.87 -7.29
CA GLY A 313 -5.27 -7.33 -8.43
C GLY A 313 -6.79 -7.41 -8.24
N TRP A 314 -7.30 -8.54 -7.75
CA TRP A 314 -8.72 -8.72 -7.43
C TRP A 314 -9.20 -7.77 -6.33
N GLN A 315 -8.40 -7.63 -5.26
CA GLN A 315 -8.71 -6.69 -4.18
C GLN A 315 -8.82 -5.27 -4.72
N ARG A 316 -7.81 -4.81 -5.48
CA ARG A 316 -7.77 -3.45 -6.00
C ARG A 316 -8.91 -3.15 -6.97
N TYR A 317 -9.28 -4.14 -7.78
CA TYR A 317 -10.41 -4.03 -8.69
C TYR A 317 -11.73 -3.85 -7.94
N ASN A 318 -11.96 -4.60 -6.85
CA ASN A 318 -13.20 -4.48 -6.08
C ASN A 318 -13.28 -3.19 -5.27
N GLU A 319 -12.16 -2.70 -4.73
CA GLU A 319 -12.10 -1.40 -4.04
C GLU A 319 -12.54 -0.24 -4.94
N LEU A 320 -12.30 -0.34 -6.25
CA LEU A 320 -12.73 0.67 -7.22
C LEU A 320 -14.20 0.56 -7.61
N LEU A 321 -14.75 -0.65 -7.62
CA LEU A 321 -16.15 -0.88 -8.00
C LEU A 321 -17.12 -0.59 -6.86
N ASP A 322 -16.78 -0.95 -5.63
CA ASP A 322 -17.66 -0.82 -4.48
C ASP A 322 -17.03 0.03 -3.36
N PRO A 323 -17.49 1.29 -3.16
CA PRO A 323 -16.98 2.17 -2.11
C PRO A 323 -17.39 1.72 -0.69
N LEU A 324 -18.24 0.69 -0.58
CA LEU A 324 -18.63 0.04 0.67
C LEU A 324 -17.90 -1.30 0.88
N PHE A 325 -16.99 -1.69 -0.01
CA PHE A 325 -16.29 -2.96 0.11
C PHE A 325 -15.52 -3.02 1.44
N LYS A 326 -15.92 -3.96 2.30
CA LYS A 326 -15.31 -4.20 3.60
C LYS A 326 -14.41 -5.42 3.51
N VAL A 327 -13.11 -5.21 3.37
CA VAL A 327 -12.14 -6.18 3.90
C VAL A 327 -12.10 -5.93 5.40
N ASP A 328 -12.13 -6.98 6.24
CA ASP A 328 -12.04 -6.84 7.70
C ASP A 328 -10.66 -6.26 8.07
N VAL A 329 -10.54 -4.93 8.09
CA VAL A 329 -9.29 -4.17 8.36
C VAL A 329 -8.92 -4.20 9.85
N LYS A 330 -9.27 -5.26 10.59
CA LYS A 330 -8.97 -5.35 12.04
C LYS A 330 -7.47 -5.39 12.34
N HIS A 331 -6.60 -5.55 11.33
CA HIS A 331 -5.17 -5.79 11.49
C HIS A 331 -4.24 -5.06 10.52
N PHE A 332 -4.66 -3.94 9.91
CA PHE A 332 -3.70 -3.03 9.26
C PHE A 332 -3.33 -1.87 10.18
#